data_AF-A0A813H155-F1
#
_entry.id   AF-A0A813H155-F1
#
_cell.length_a   1.000
_cell.length_b   1.000
_cell.length_c   1.000
_cell.angle_alpha   90.00
_cell.angle_beta   90.00
_cell.angle_gamma   90.00
#
_symmetry.space_group_name_H-M   'P 1'
#
loop_
_entity.id
_entity.type
_entity.pdbx_description
1 polymer ?
#
loop_
_entity_poly.entity_id
_entity_poly.type
_entity_poly.pdbx_seq_one_letter_code
_entity_poly.pdbx_strand_id
1 'polypeptide(L)'
;EVPFSNLSYYATDPRGGAALANSWRVTSDVIEARTYRFAYRVGSELATWAGAGAYNDPDMLLGSSPGAARTLSPAQSRTQFNLWAILMAPLLLGADLTALTGFDLHTYSNEEVLAVSQDPLC
;
A
#
# COMPACT_ATOMS: atom_id res chain seq x y z
N GLU A 1 24.73 -1.52 15.16
CA GLU A 1 23.49 -2.24 14.81
C GLU A 1 22.33 -1.43 15.37
N VAL A 2 21.41 -0.98 14.51
CA VAL A 2 20.25 -0.16 14.94
C VAL A 2 19.05 -1.11 15.04
N PRO A 3 18.38 -1.21 16.21
CA PRO A 3 17.36 -2.22 16.46
C PRO A 3 16.07 -1.95 15.69
N PHE A 4 15.43 -3.05 15.27
CA PHE A 4 14.26 -3.18 14.38
C PHE A 4 12.91 -2.70 14.96
N SER A 5 12.86 -1.67 15.82
CA SER A 5 11.61 -1.30 16.52
C SER A 5 11.13 0.15 16.39
N ASN A 6 11.62 0.94 15.43
CA ASN A 6 11.18 2.33 15.20
C ASN A 6 10.50 2.55 13.83
N LEU A 7 9.73 1.59 13.32
CA LEU A 7 9.00 1.73 12.05
C LEU A 7 7.63 2.39 12.26
N SER A 8 7.63 3.67 12.63
CA SER A 8 6.46 4.57 12.48
C SER A 8 6.94 6.02 12.51
N TYR A 9 7.84 6.41 11.60
CA TYR A 9 8.00 7.83 11.30
C TYR A 9 6.78 8.21 10.46
N TYR A 10 5.73 8.71 11.10
CA TYR A 10 4.75 9.52 10.39
C TYR A 10 5.55 10.67 9.80
N ALA A 11 5.81 10.64 8.49
CA ALA A 11 6.38 11.78 7.81
C ALA A 11 5.30 12.86 7.78
N THR A 12 5.13 13.57 8.89
CA THR A 12 4.32 14.79 8.98
C THR A 12 4.89 15.89 8.08
N ASP A 13 6.07 15.66 7.50
CA ASP A 13 6.67 16.47 6.46
C ASP A 13 7.30 15.59 5.35
N PRO A 14 6.61 15.39 4.20
CA PRO A 14 7.16 14.63 3.08
C PRO A 14 8.36 15.33 2.40
N ARG A 15 8.65 16.60 2.70
CA ARG A 15 9.73 17.39 2.06
C ARG A 15 11.13 16.82 2.30
N GLY A 16 11.32 16.05 3.38
CA GLY A 16 12.59 15.40 3.71
C GLY A 16 12.64 13.89 3.41
N GLY A 17 11.50 13.26 3.13
CA GLY A 17 11.39 11.80 3.00
C GLY A 17 12.21 11.25 1.84
N ALA A 18 12.06 11.85 0.66
CA ALA A 18 12.74 11.43 -0.57
C ALA A 18 14.28 11.51 -0.50
N ALA A 19 14.84 12.35 0.39
CA ALA A 19 16.28 12.46 0.56
C ALA A 19 16.88 11.37 1.46
N LEU A 20 16.03 10.67 2.23
CA LEU A 20 16.46 9.76 3.30
C LEU A 20 15.97 8.32 3.10
N ALA A 21 14.91 8.11 2.32
CA ALA A 21 14.28 6.81 2.13
C ALA A 21 13.59 6.69 0.76
N ASN A 22 13.39 5.45 0.33
CA ASN A 22 12.68 5.15 -0.91
C ASN A 22 11.14 5.19 -0.74
N SER A 23 10.64 5.08 0.47
CA SER A 23 9.21 5.23 0.79
C SER A 23 9.00 5.68 2.23
N TRP A 24 7.82 6.24 2.53
CA TRP A 24 7.44 6.65 3.89
C TRP A 24 5.95 6.44 4.17
N ARG A 25 5.66 5.99 5.39
CA ARG A 25 4.28 5.78 5.85
C ARG A 25 3.54 7.12 5.93
N VAL A 26 2.40 7.21 5.27
CA VAL A 26 1.57 8.45 5.24
C VAL A 26 0.47 8.45 6.30
N THR A 27 0.12 7.29 6.83
CA THR A 27 -0.89 7.15 7.90
C THR A 27 -0.52 6.06 8.91
N SER A 28 -1.37 5.94 9.93
CA SER A 28 -1.39 4.80 10.85
C SER A 28 -1.80 3.53 10.12
N ASP A 29 -1.78 2.42 10.84
CA ASP A 29 -2.01 1.11 10.26
C ASP A 29 -3.37 0.97 9.57
N VAL A 30 -3.36 0.30 8.43
CA VAL A 30 -4.55 -0.08 7.69
C VAL A 30 -5.05 -1.42 8.23
N ILE A 31 -6.18 -1.39 8.91
CA ILE A 31 -6.77 -2.58 9.56
C ILE A 31 -8.20 -2.90 9.10
N GLU A 32 -8.86 -1.97 8.40
CA GLU A 32 -10.23 -2.15 7.91
C GLU A 32 -10.57 -1.22 6.73
N ALA A 33 -11.81 -1.33 6.24
CA ALA A 33 -12.25 -0.55 5.08
C ALA A 33 -12.21 0.97 5.29
N ARG A 34 -12.46 1.42 6.52
CA ARG A 34 -12.40 2.84 6.88
C ARG A 34 -10.96 3.36 6.80
N THR A 35 -9.99 2.60 7.32
CA THR A 35 -8.60 3.05 7.43
C THR A 35 -7.90 3.07 6.07
N TYR A 36 -8.13 2.07 5.18
CA TYR A 36 -7.52 2.15 3.84
C TYR A 36 -8.09 3.32 3.01
N ARG A 37 -9.38 3.65 3.17
CA ARG A 37 -9.98 4.83 2.49
C ARG A 37 -9.39 6.14 2.99
N PHE A 38 -9.06 6.21 4.28
CA PHE A 38 -8.38 7.36 4.85
C PHE A 38 -6.95 7.46 4.32
N ALA A 39 -6.19 6.36 4.34
CA ALA A 39 -4.84 6.29 3.79
C ALA A 39 -4.77 6.65 2.30
N TYR A 40 -5.75 6.20 1.50
CA TYR A 40 -5.90 6.62 0.10
C TYR A 40 -6.03 8.15 -0.04
N ARG A 41 -6.87 8.79 0.77
CA ARG A 41 -7.09 10.25 0.71
C ARG A 41 -5.81 11.00 1.03
N VAL A 42 -5.13 10.62 2.11
CA VAL A 42 -3.86 11.24 2.49
C VAL A 42 -2.79 11.02 1.41
N GLY A 43 -2.63 9.79 0.91
CA GLY A 43 -1.69 9.50 -0.18
C GLY A 43 -1.96 10.32 -1.45
N SER A 44 -3.24 10.56 -1.77
CA SER A 44 -3.66 11.41 -2.90
C SER A 44 -3.29 12.89 -2.69
N GLU A 45 -3.49 13.41 -1.48
CA GLU A 45 -3.11 14.80 -1.13
C GLU A 45 -1.59 15.01 -1.16
N LEU A 46 -0.83 13.94 -0.90
CA LEU A 46 0.63 13.97 -0.89
C LEU A 46 1.26 13.54 -2.22
N ALA A 47 0.47 13.32 -3.28
CA ALA A 47 0.95 12.75 -4.54
C ALA A 47 2.09 13.55 -5.18
N THR A 48 2.10 14.89 -5.04
CA THR A 48 3.18 15.78 -5.50
C THR A 48 4.57 15.43 -4.95
N TRP A 49 4.63 14.75 -3.80
CA TRP A 49 5.88 14.38 -3.16
C TRP A 49 6.33 12.95 -3.50
N ALA A 50 5.51 12.19 -4.22
CA ALA A 50 5.84 10.85 -4.66
C ALA A 50 6.36 10.86 -6.11
N GLY A 51 7.19 9.89 -6.43
CA GLY A 51 7.74 9.66 -7.77
C GLY A 51 8.80 8.56 -7.75
N ALA A 52 9.47 8.34 -8.89
CA ALA A 52 10.51 7.32 -9.01
C ALA A 52 11.55 7.36 -7.87
N GLY A 53 11.61 6.27 -7.09
CA GLY A 53 12.52 6.13 -5.96
C GLY A 53 12.07 6.83 -4.66
N ALA A 54 10.85 7.36 -4.60
CA ALA A 54 10.33 8.09 -3.45
C ALA A 54 8.80 7.94 -3.37
N TYR A 55 8.29 6.95 -2.63
CA TYR A 55 6.87 6.57 -2.68
C TYR A 55 6.13 6.88 -1.38
N ASN A 56 4.91 7.41 -1.52
CA ASN A 56 3.96 7.43 -0.41
C ASN A 56 3.54 5.99 -0.08
N ASP A 57 3.76 5.57 1.16
CA ASP A 57 3.37 4.25 1.66
C ASP A 57 2.09 4.35 2.50
N PRO A 58 0.93 4.03 1.94
CA PRO A 58 -0.34 4.02 2.65
C PRO A 58 -0.58 2.73 3.48
N ASP A 59 0.49 1.96 3.74
CA ASP A 59 0.51 0.66 4.44
C ASP A 59 0.15 -0.54 3.55
N MET A 60 0.29 -1.74 4.09
CA MET A 60 0.08 -3.00 3.38
C MET A 60 -1.34 -3.23 2.84
N LEU A 61 -1.44 -4.11 1.83
CA LEU A 61 -2.68 -4.60 1.25
C LEU A 61 -3.36 -5.60 2.19
N LEU A 62 -4.64 -5.37 2.48
CA LEU A 62 -5.48 -6.35 3.18
C LEU A 62 -6.11 -7.30 2.16
N GLY A 63 -6.07 -8.59 2.47
CA GLY A 63 -6.70 -9.64 1.66
C GLY A 63 -8.17 -9.85 1.97
N SER A 64 -8.80 -10.68 1.13
CA SER A 64 -10.10 -11.29 1.40
C SER A 64 -10.00 -12.77 1.77
N SER A 65 -8.79 -13.34 1.67
CA SER A 65 -8.51 -14.74 1.98
C SER A 65 -8.58 -15.04 3.48
N PRO A 66 -9.04 -16.25 3.86
CA PRO A 66 -9.02 -16.70 5.25
C PRO A 66 -7.59 -16.70 5.83
N GLY A 67 -7.47 -16.54 7.15
CA GLY A 67 -6.19 -16.66 7.86
C GLY A 67 -5.39 -15.36 8.02
N ALA A 68 -5.76 -14.28 7.32
CA ALA A 68 -5.21 -12.95 7.59
C ALA A 68 -5.76 -12.40 8.92
N ALA A 69 -4.91 -11.67 9.68
CA ALA A 69 -5.31 -11.03 10.93
C ALA A 69 -6.44 -10.00 10.76
N ARG A 70 -6.54 -9.42 9.56
CA ARG A 70 -7.59 -8.49 9.11
C ARG A 70 -8.02 -8.89 7.71
N THR A 71 -9.32 -8.87 7.44
CA THR A 71 -9.88 -9.27 6.14
C THR A 71 -10.88 -8.24 5.63
N LEU A 72 -10.86 -8.01 4.32
CA LEU A 72 -11.85 -7.23 3.59
C LEU A 72 -12.80 -8.14 2.82
N SER A 73 -13.91 -7.59 2.33
CA SER A 73 -14.67 -8.31 1.30
C SER A 73 -13.85 -8.41 0.00
N PRO A 74 -14.11 -9.40 -0.87
CA PRO A 74 -13.41 -9.54 -2.16
C PRO A 74 -13.41 -8.24 -2.98
N ALA A 75 -14.57 -7.57 -3.08
CA ALA A 75 -14.69 -6.31 -3.79
C ALA A 75 -13.86 -5.18 -3.14
N GLN A 76 -13.79 -5.13 -1.80
CA GLN A 76 -12.98 -4.15 -1.08
C GLN A 76 -11.47 -4.40 -1.22
N SER A 77 -11.03 -5.66 -1.15
CA SER A 77 -9.63 -6.07 -1.39
C SER A 77 -9.17 -5.65 -2.79
N ARG A 78 -9.95 -5.97 -3.83
CA ARG A 78 -9.66 -5.53 -5.21
C ARG A 78 -9.69 -4.02 -5.38
N THR A 79 -10.61 -3.34 -4.71
CA THR A 79 -10.64 -1.87 -4.71
C THR A 79 -9.37 -1.30 -4.09
N GLN A 80 -8.93 -1.81 -2.93
CA GLN A 80 -7.71 -1.35 -2.28
C GLN A 80 -6.48 -1.57 -3.17
N PHE A 81 -6.35 -2.76 -3.77
CA PHE A 81 -5.25 -3.07 -4.71
C PHE A 81 -5.16 -2.06 -5.85
N ASN A 82 -6.29 -1.78 -6.51
CA ASN A 82 -6.33 -0.82 -7.62
C ASN A 82 -5.99 0.61 -7.15
N LEU A 83 -6.44 1.01 -5.97
CA LEU A 83 -6.13 2.34 -5.42
C LEU A 83 -4.63 2.48 -5.11
N TRP A 84 -3.98 1.44 -4.59
CA TRP A 84 -2.53 1.49 -4.32
C TRP A 84 -1.74 1.55 -5.61
N ALA A 85 -2.16 0.80 -6.63
CA ALA A 85 -1.53 0.84 -7.95
C ALA A 85 -1.55 2.26 -8.55
N ILE A 86 -2.70 2.95 -8.49
CA ILE A 86 -2.83 4.33 -9.00
C ILE A 86 -1.98 5.33 -8.20
N LEU A 87 -1.74 5.07 -6.91
CA LEU A 87 -0.87 5.91 -6.08
C LEU A 87 0.63 5.61 -6.25
N MET A 88 1.01 4.64 -7.07
CA MET A 88 2.36 4.05 -7.09
C MET A 88 2.85 3.62 -5.71
N ALA A 89 1.91 3.20 -4.85
CA ALA A 89 2.24 2.76 -3.51
C ALA A 89 3.00 1.42 -3.55
N PRO A 90 3.85 1.13 -2.54
CA PRO A 90 4.37 -0.22 -2.35
C PRO A 90 3.25 -1.26 -2.27
N LEU A 91 3.27 -2.25 -3.16
CA LEU A 91 2.28 -3.33 -3.20
C LEU A 91 2.68 -4.49 -2.27
N LEU A 92 2.69 -4.25 -0.97
CA LEU A 92 3.08 -5.22 0.05
C LEU A 92 1.86 -6.04 0.51
N LEU A 93 1.90 -7.36 0.31
CA LEU A 93 0.80 -8.27 0.69
C LEU A 93 0.82 -8.55 2.20
N GLY A 94 -0.26 -8.17 2.89
CA GLY A 94 -0.49 -8.46 4.31
C GLY A 94 -1.21 -9.78 4.59
N ALA A 95 -1.26 -10.67 3.60
CA ALA A 95 -2.02 -11.92 3.65
C ALA A 95 -1.10 -13.14 3.80
N ASP A 96 -1.63 -14.24 4.34
CA ASP A 96 -0.96 -15.54 4.31
C ASP A 96 -0.96 -16.09 2.88
N LEU A 97 0.22 -16.09 2.26
CA LEU A 97 0.40 -16.54 0.88
C LEU A 97 0.05 -18.02 0.67
N THR A 98 0.11 -18.84 1.73
CA THR A 98 -0.22 -20.27 1.67
C THR A 98 -1.73 -20.53 1.67
N ALA A 99 -2.53 -19.53 2.05
CA ALA A 99 -3.98 -19.60 2.17
C ALA A 99 -4.71 -18.70 1.16
N LEU A 100 -4.02 -18.15 0.15
CA LEU A 100 -4.63 -17.28 -0.84
C LEU A 100 -5.74 -17.99 -1.62
N THR A 101 -6.91 -17.38 -1.63
CA THR A 101 -8.01 -17.80 -2.48
C THR A 101 -7.71 -17.49 -3.94
N GLY A 102 -8.35 -18.21 -4.86
CA GLY A 102 -8.23 -17.91 -6.29
C GLY A 102 -8.65 -16.48 -6.66
N PHE A 103 -9.56 -15.87 -5.89
CA PHE A 103 -9.96 -14.47 -6.10
C PHE A 103 -8.83 -13.49 -5.77
N ASP A 104 -8.19 -13.63 -4.61
CA ASP A 104 -7.08 -12.74 -4.22
C ASP A 104 -5.88 -12.96 -5.12
N LEU A 105 -5.55 -14.23 -5.45
CA LEU A 105 -4.47 -14.53 -6.38
C LEU A 105 -4.72 -13.85 -7.75
N HIS A 106 -5.91 -14.00 -8.32
CA HIS A 106 -6.26 -13.34 -9.58
C HIS A 106 -6.23 -11.80 -9.47
N THR A 107 -6.56 -11.26 -8.30
CA THR A 107 -6.50 -9.81 -8.05
C THR A 107 -5.05 -9.32 -8.03
N TYR A 108 -4.18 -9.94 -7.24
CA TYR A 108 -2.78 -9.51 -7.06
C TYR A 108 -1.87 -9.84 -8.24
N SER A 109 -2.28 -10.78 -9.10
CA SER A 109 -1.57 -11.12 -10.35
C SER A 109 -2.14 -10.44 -11.59
N ASN A 110 -3.02 -9.44 -11.44
CA ASN A 110 -3.56 -8.72 -12.59
C ASN A 110 -2.48 -7.85 -13.26
N GLU A 111 -1.98 -8.32 -14.41
CA GLU A 111 -0.88 -7.68 -15.15
C GLU A 111 -1.19 -6.26 -15.60
N GLU A 112 -2.44 -5.93 -15.94
CA GLU A 112 -2.84 -4.59 -16.37
C GLU A 112 -2.75 -3.59 -15.21
N VAL A 113 -3.18 -4.00 -14.01
CA VAL A 113 -3.09 -3.14 -12.81
C VAL A 113 -1.64 -3.02 -12.35
N LEU A 114 -0.85 -4.09 -12.43
CA LEU A 114 0.58 -4.05 -12.14
C LEU A 114 1.33 -3.13 -13.11
N ALA A 115 0.96 -3.13 -14.40
CA ALA A 115 1.56 -2.24 -15.39
C ALA A 115 1.31 -0.76 -15.06
N VAL A 116 0.10 -0.40 -14.57
CA VAL A 116 -0.19 0.95 -14.07
C VAL A 116 0.70 1.29 -12.86
N SER A 117 0.84 0.37 -11.91
CA SER A 117 1.65 0.59 -10.71
C SER A 117 3.15 0.76 -10.99
N GLN A 118 3.65 0.11 -12.03
CA GLN A 118 5.08 0.05 -12.37
C GLN A 118 5.41 0.90 -13.59
N ASP A 119 4.53 1.83 -13.96
CA ASP A 119 4.76 2.73 -15.07
C ASP A 119 5.97 3.64 -14.78
N PRO A 120 6.97 3.72 -15.68
CA PRO A 120 8.20 4.46 -15.43
C PRO A 120 8.05 5.98 -15.58
N LEU A 121 6.92 6.47 -16.09
CA LEU A 121 6.64 7.90 -16.30
C LEU A 121 5.89 8.53 -15.14
N CYS A 122 5.42 7.72 -14.19
CA CYS A 122 4.69 8.16 -13.02
C CYS A 122 5.64 8.57 -11.88
#